data_AF-A0A072NTP4-F1
#
_entry.id   AF-A0A072NTP4-F1
#
_cell.length_a   1.000
_cell.length_b   1.000
_cell.length_c   1.000
_cell.angle_alpha   90.00
_cell.angle_beta   90.00
_cell.angle_gamma   90.00
#
_symmetry.space_group_name_H-M   'P 1'
#
loop_
_entity.id
_entity.type
_entity.pdbx_description
1 polymer ?
#
loop_
_entity_poly.entity_id
_entity_poly.type
_entity_poly.pdbx_seq_one_letter_code
_entity_poly.pdbx_strand_id
1 'polypeptide(L)' 'MPNPNKGKYEIANELGIPLNKGYNGNITASHAGKIGGAIGGNMVKEMVRIAEQQLANNKH' A
#
# COMPACT_ATOMS: atom_id res chain seq x y z
N MET A 1 4.14 -2.48 12.37
CA MET A 1 3.45 -2.10 11.12
C MET A 1 4.52 -1.68 10.12
N PRO A 2 4.57 -2.27 8.91
CA PRO A 2 5.47 -1.78 7.86
C PRO A 2 5.20 -0.30 7.63
N ASN A 3 6.23 0.54 7.62
CA ASN A 3 6.07 1.98 7.51
C ASN A 3 5.53 2.34 6.11
N PRO A 4 4.26 2.74 5.96
CA PRO A 4 3.66 2.96 4.64
C PRO A 4 4.30 4.13 3.90
N ASN A 5 5.02 5.01 4.62
CA ASN A 5 5.75 6.12 4.03
C ASN A 5 7.02 5.71 3.30
N LYS A 6 7.58 4.52 3.57
CA LYS A 6 8.74 4.02 2.80
C LYS A 6 8.28 3.28 1.55
N GLY A 7 7.29 2.41 1.67
CA GLY A 7 6.79 1.60 0.55
C GLY A 7 6.24 2.41 -0.62
N LYS A 8 5.71 3.62 -0.38
CA LYS A 8 5.20 4.48 -1.48
C LYS A 8 6.26 4.90 -2.48
N TYR A 9 7.51 5.09 -2.06
CA TYR A 9 8.59 5.47 -2.97
C TYR A 9 9.11 4.26 -3.75
N GLU A 10 9.20 3.10 -3.11
CA GLU A 10 9.58 1.84 -3.75
C GLU A 10 8.57 1.45 -4.83
N ILE A 11 7.28 1.45 -4.50
CA ILE A 11 6.19 1.16 -5.44
C ILE A 11 6.15 2.20 -6.57
N ALA A 12 6.36 3.48 -6.27
CA ALA A 12 6.39 4.50 -7.31
C ALA A 12 7.55 4.26 -8.30
N ASN A 13 8.73 3.88 -7.81
CA ASN A 13 9.87 3.53 -8.66
C ASN A 13 9.57 2.29 -9.53
N GLU A 14 8.98 1.24 -8.96
CA GLU A 14 8.57 0.04 -9.71
C GLU A 14 7.54 0.36 -10.80
N LEU A 15 6.62 1.29 -10.53
CA LEU A 15 5.60 1.74 -11.48
C LEU A 15 6.09 2.81 -12.47
N GLY A 16 7.34 3.27 -12.36
CA GLY A 16 7.89 4.35 -13.18
C GLY A 16 7.20 5.71 -12.96
N ILE A 17 6.60 5.92 -11.79
CA ILE A 17 5.89 7.15 -11.44
C ILE A 17 6.86 8.08 -10.68
N PRO A 18 7.06 9.33 -11.12
CA PRO A 18 8.00 10.25 -10.50
C PRO A 18 7.44 10.83 -9.19
N LEU A 19 7.49 10.04 -8.13
CA LEU A 19 7.12 10.44 -6.76
C LEU A 19 8.36 10.87 -5.97
N ASN A 20 8.37 12.11 -5.52
CA ASN A 20 9.48 12.68 -4.74
C ASN A 20 9.02 13.13 -3.34
N LYS A 21 9.97 13.53 -2.47
CA LYS A 21 9.68 14.01 -1.10
C LYS A 21 9.17 15.45 -1.05
N GLY A 22 9.33 16.21 -2.13
CA GLY A 22 8.89 17.58 -2.26
C GLY A 22 7.54 17.67 -2.97
N TYR A 23 7.48 18.53 -3.98
CA TYR A 23 6.25 18.80 -4.72
C TYR A 23 5.96 17.71 -5.77
N ASN A 24 4.74 17.19 -5.72
CA ASN A 24 4.24 16.15 -6.62
C ASN A 24 2.99 16.60 -7.40
N GLY A 25 2.77 17.90 -7.58
CA GLY A 25 1.54 18.41 -8.21
C GLY A 25 1.34 18.00 -9.67
N ASN A 26 2.40 17.53 -10.33
CA ASN A 26 2.31 16.98 -11.69
C ASN A 26 1.87 15.50 -11.71
N ILE A 27 1.73 14.85 -10.55
CA ILE A 27 1.24 13.48 -10.47
C ILE A 27 -0.27 13.49 -10.71
N THR A 28 -0.70 12.75 -11.74
CA THR A 28 -2.13 12.59 -12.02
C THR A 28 -2.84 11.81 -10.91
N ALA A 29 -4.13 12.07 -10.73
CA ALA A 29 -4.95 11.30 -9.79
C ALA A 29 -4.87 9.78 -10.03
N SER A 30 -4.74 9.35 -11.30
CA SER A 30 -4.54 7.95 -11.67
C SER A 30 -3.22 7.40 -11.11
N HIS A 31 -2.11 8.12 -11.25
CA HIS A 31 -0.81 7.71 -10.72
C HIS A 31 -0.81 7.64 -9.19
N ALA A 32 -1.37 8.65 -8.52
CA ALA A 32 -1.55 8.63 -7.07
C ALA A 32 -2.40 7.43 -6.62
N GLY A 33 -3.48 7.15 -7.36
CA GLY A 33 -4.35 5.99 -7.13
C GLY A 33 -3.63 4.65 -7.28
N LYS A 34 -2.76 4.49 -8.29
CA LYS A 34 -1.97 3.26 -8.47
C LYS A 34 -1.02 3.02 -7.29
N ILE A 35 -0.30 4.05 -6.86
CA ILE A 35 0.62 3.95 -5.71
C ILE A 35 -0.16 3.64 -4.42
N GLY A 36 -1.20 4.43 -4.12
CA GLY A 36 -2.01 4.24 -2.92
C GLY A 36 -2.75 2.91 -2.90
N GLY A 37 -3.28 2.48 -4.05
CA GLY A 37 -3.99 1.22 -4.21
C GLY A 37 -3.09 -0.01 -4.01
N ALA A 38 -1.86 0.02 -4.52
CA ALA A 38 -0.90 -1.08 -4.30
C ALA A 38 -0.53 -1.23 -2.81
N ILE A 39 -0.32 -0.12 -2.10
CA ILE A 39 -0.03 -0.13 -0.65
C ILE A 39 -1.27 -0.59 0.12
N GLY A 40 -2.41 0.06 -0.12
CA GLY A 40 -3.67 -0.18 0.56
C GLY A 40 -4.19 -1.61 0.37
N GLY A 41 -4.16 -2.11 -0.86
CA GLY A 41 -4.64 -3.45 -1.20
C GLY A 41 -3.87 -4.55 -0.49
N ASN A 42 -2.54 -4.45 -0.45
CA ASN A 42 -1.70 -5.41 0.26
C ASN A 42 -1.95 -5.37 1.79
N MET A 43 -2.13 -4.18 2.36
CA MET A 43 -2.49 -4.05 3.78
C MET A 43 -3.86 -4.68 4.08
N VAL A 44 -4.88 -4.43 3.25
CA VAL A 44 -6.22 -5.02 3.42
C VAL A 44 -6.16 -6.53 3.31
N LYS A 45 -5.45 -7.06 2.31
CA LYS A 45 -5.27 -8.51 2.14
C LYS A 45 -4.63 -9.15 3.37
N GLU A 46 -3.63 -8.50 3.95
CA GLU A 46 -2.97 -8.97 5.17
C GLU A 46 -3.87 -8.88 6.40
N MET A 47 -4.66 -7.81 6.53
CA MET A 47 -5.65 -7.68 7.61
C MET A 47 -6.71 -8.80 7.54
N VAL A 48 -7.21 -9.11 6.34
CA VAL A 48 -8.14 -10.22 6.14
C VAL A 48 -7.50 -11.55 6.54
N ARG A 49 -6.27 -11.82 6.08
CA ARG A 49 -5.53 -13.03 6.44
C ARG A 49 -5.37 -13.19 7.96
N ILE A 50 -5.04 -12.11 8.66
CA ILE A 50 -4.91 -12.12 10.13
C ILE A 50 -6.26 -12.39 10.80
N ALA A 51 -7.34 -11.76 10.32
CA ALA A 51 -8.68 -11.98 10.86
C ALA A 51 -9.13 -13.43 10.67
N GLU A 52 -8.90 -14.03 9.49
CA GLU A 52 -9.19 -15.44 9.22
C GLU A 52 -8.43 -16.37 10.17
N GLN A 53 -7.14 -16.09 10.43
CA GLN A 53 -6.34 -16.86 11.38
C GLN A 53 -6.85 -16.74 12.81
N GLN A 54 -7.26 -15.56 13.26
CA GLN A 54 -7.85 -15.38 14.59
C GLN A 54 -9.15 -16.15 14.74
N LEU A 55 -10.00 -16.14 13.71
CA LEU A 55 -11.25 -16.92 13.69
C LEU A 55 -10.99 -18.42 13.71
N ALA A 56 -9.95 -18.90 13.02
CA ALA A 56 -9.55 -20.31 13.07
C ALA A 56 -9.05 -20.70 14.47
N ASN A 57 -8.23 -19.86 15.10
CA ASN A 57 -7.68 -20.11 16.43
C ASN A 57 -8.74 -20.06 17.54
N ASN A 58 -9.76 -19.20 17.41
CA ASN A 58 -10.86 -19.08 18.38
C ASN A 58 -11.92 -20.20 18.29
N LYS A 59 -11.82 -21.10 17.30
CA LYS A 59 -12.72 -22.26 17.13
C LYS A 59 -12.19 -23.54 17.81
N HIS A 60 -11.11 -23.44 18.57
CA HIS A 60 -10.54 -24.47 19.43
C HIS A 60 -10.69 -24.07 20.89
#